data_AF-A0AAU7Z5V0-F1
#
_entry.id   AF-A0AAU7Z5V0-F1
#
_cell.length_a   1.000
_cell.length_b   1.000
_cell.length_c   1.000
_cell.angle_alpha   90.00
_cell.angle_beta   90.00
_cell.angle_gamma   90.00
#
_symmetry.space_group_name_H-M   'P 1'
#
loop_
_entity.id
_entity.type
_entity.pdbx_description
1 polymer ?
#
loop_
_entity_poly.entity_id
_entity_poly.type
_entity_poly.pdbx_seq_one_letter_code
_entity_poly.pdbx_strand_id
1 'polypeptide(L)'
;MSVQPDSVQRINTPTRRDVLKAAMGGMIATLWGGSPAYAEEERMTTTTKSYALPSVLTYDDVRAVSPALEHYTKVALLDGLWQRPELSPRDRSIVTVAALIARIQTIEMPYHFALAINNDVKPSELSEIITHLAFYSGWANAMSAVAVAKDIFHQRGIGIDQLPPAKDKLLTLNEEAERQRATQVSANFGATSPGLVQNTTDLLFRDLWLRSALAPRDRSLVTVSALIASGQVAQITYHLGRAMDNGLTQGQASEVLTHIAFYAGWPNAFSALPVVKDVFEKRQKH
;
A
#
# COMPACT_ATOMS: atom_id res chain seq x y z
N MET A 1 10.58 37.69 -68.74
CA MET A 1 10.30 38.07 -67.34
C MET A 1 9.64 36.90 -66.65
N SER A 2 10.42 36.06 -65.97
CA SER A 2 9.91 34.94 -65.15
C SER A 2 10.46 35.11 -63.75
N VAL A 3 9.57 35.27 -62.77
CA VAL A 3 9.91 35.37 -61.34
C VAL A 3 9.83 33.97 -60.75
N GLN A 4 10.92 33.48 -60.16
CA GLN A 4 10.94 32.28 -59.31
C GLN A 4 10.52 32.66 -57.88
N PRO A 5 9.81 31.79 -57.13
CA PRO A 5 9.64 31.96 -55.69
C PRO A 5 10.53 31.02 -54.85
N ASP A 6 11.19 31.68 -53.90
CA ASP A 6 11.83 31.31 -52.63
C ASP A 6 11.87 29.86 -52.12
N SER A 7 13.10 29.46 -51.75
CA SER A 7 13.45 28.28 -50.97
C SER A 7 13.18 28.48 -49.46
N VAL A 8 12.23 27.73 -48.90
CA VAL A 8 12.00 27.65 -47.45
C VAL A 8 13.02 26.69 -46.82
N GLN A 9 13.88 27.19 -45.93
CA GLN A 9 14.77 26.39 -45.10
C GLN A 9 13.97 25.61 -44.04
N ARG A 10 14.14 24.29 -43.99
CA ARG A 10 13.60 23.44 -42.92
C ARG A 10 14.51 23.52 -41.68
N ILE A 11 13.94 23.94 -40.55
CA ILE A 11 14.57 23.87 -39.23
C ILE A 11 14.47 22.42 -38.74
N ASN A 12 15.62 21.75 -38.56
CA ASN A 12 15.69 20.41 -37.96
C ASN A 12 15.58 20.53 -36.43
N THR A 13 14.49 20.04 -35.85
CA THR A 13 14.35 19.84 -34.40
C THR A 13 14.98 18.50 -33.98
N PRO A 14 15.83 18.45 -32.93
CA PRO A 14 16.45 17.19 -32.49
C PRO A 14 15.43 16.23 -31.89
N THR A 15 15.65 14.92 -32.07
CA THR A 15 14.75 13.90 -31.55
C THR A 15 15.10 13.53 -30.10
N ARG A 16 14.13 12.96 -29.37
CA ARG A 16 14.23 12.57 -27.95
C ARG A 16 15.37 11.57 -27.62
N ARG A 17 16.02 10.99 -28.64
CA ARG A 17 17.21 10.13 -28.52
C ARG A 17 18.53 10.92 -28.42
N ASP A 18 18.56 12.16 -28.90
CA ASP A 18 19.77 12.99 -28.95
C ASP A 18 20.08 13.68 -27.59
N VAL A 19 19.05 13.85 -26.76
CA VAL A 19 19.17 14.49 -25.42
C VAL A 19 19.70 13.51 -24.35
N LEU A 20 19.65 12.19 -24.58
CA LEU A 20 20.04 11.18 -23.58
C LEU A 20 21.51 10.69 -23.70
N LYS A 21 22.29 11.21 -24.66
CA LYS A 21 23.71 10.84 -24.82
C LYS A 21 24.71 11.88 -24.32
N ALA A 22 24.25 13.00 -23.74
CA ALA A 22 25.13 14.12 -23.36
C ALA A 22 25.43 14.25 -21.84
N ALA A 23 25.09 13.25 -21.00
CA ALA A 23 25.29 13.35 -19.54
C ALA A 23 26.07 12.17 -18.92
N MET A 24 26.93 11.50 -19.68
CA MET A 24 27.91 10.56 -19.14
C MET A 24 29.30 10.88 -19.70
N GLY A 25 30.13 11.54 -18.89
CA GLY A 25 31.54 11.76 -19.22
C GLY A 25 32.29 12.65 -18.21
N GLY A 26 33.18 12.03 -17.43
CA GLY A 26 34.25 12.67 -16.64
C GLY A 26 33.86 12.98 -15.19
N MET A 27 34.56 12.52 -14.16
CA MET A 27 36.01 12.65 -13.99
C MET A 27 36.59 11.56 -13.05
N ILE A 28 37.78 11.07 -13.37
CA ILE A 28 38.56 10.02 -12.68
C ILE A 28 39.61 10.64 -11.73
N ALA A 29 39.69 10.05 -10.53
CA ALA A 29 40.81 9.78 -9.61
C ALA A 29 42.04 10.71 -9.46
N THR A 30 42.46 10.89 -8.19
CA THR A 30 43.78 10.58 -7.57
C THR A 30 43.75 11.04 -6.09
N LEU A 31 44.44 10.52 -5.06
CA LEU A 31 45.66 9.70 -4.88
C LEU A 31 45.70 9.12 -3.44
N TRP A 32 46.65 8.19 -3.23
CA TRP A 32 46.87 7.31 -2.08
C TRP A 32 47.32 7.95 -0.75
N GLY A 33 47.06 7.23 0.35
CA GLY A 33 47.79 7.35 1.63
C GLY A 33 47.37 6.26 2.62
N GLY A 34 48.15 5.18 2.72
CA GLY A 34 47.94 4.10 3.68
C GLY A 34 48.59 4.35 5.04
N SER A 35 48.03 3.77 6.09
CA SER A 35 48.75 3.25 7.28
C SER A 35 47.82 2.33 8.09
N PRO A 36 48.36 1.29 8.76
CA PRO A 36 47.58 0.22 9.36
C PRO A 36 47.16 0.59 10.80
N ALA A 37 45.93 0.26 11.19
CA ALA A 37 45.51 0.35 12.58
C ALA A 37 44.73 -0.90 12.97
N TYR A 38 45.42 -1.74 13.76
CA TYR A 38 44.92 -2.59 14.84
C TYR A 38 43.59 -3.35 14.59
N ALA A 39 43.73 -4.67 14.38
CA ALA A 39 42.66 -5.60 14.64
C ALA A 39 42.43 -5.67 16.16
N GLU A 40 41.33 -5.08 16.62
CA GLU A 40 40.82 -5.27 17.97
C GLU A 40 39.77 -6.39 17.92
N GLU A 41 40.07 -7.49 18.62
CA GLU A 41 39.21 -8.66 18.75
C GLU A 41 38.04 -8.31 19.67
N GLU A 42 36.95 -7.81 19.09
CA GLU A 42 35.76 -7.42 19.83
C GLU A 42 35.02 -8.68 20.30
N ARG A 43 35.07 -8.91 21.62
CA ARG A 43 34.26 -9.91 22.32
C ARG A 43 32.80 -9.78 21.89
N MET A 44 32.30 -10.85 21.26
CA MET A 44 30.90 -11.02 20.91
C MET A 44 30.06 -11.10 22.18
N THR A 45 29.66 -9.94 22.69
CA THR A 45 28.57 -9.83 23.65
C THR A 45 27.27 -9.95 22.87
N THR A 46 26.42 -10.87 23.32
CA THR A 46 25.10 -11.17 22.77
C THR A 46 24.24 -9.91 22.81
N THR A 47 24.32 -9.11 21.74
CA THR A 47 23.46 -7.95 21.56
C THR A 47 22.10 -8.47 21.11
N THR A 48 21.15 -8.54 22.03
CA THR A 48 19.73 -8.63 21.67
C THR A 48 19.46 -7.45 20.74
N LYS A 49 19.31 -7.69 19.43
CA LYS A 49 19.01 -6.65 18.45
C LYS A 49 17.68 -6.01 18.83
N SER A 50 17.76 -4.90 19.56
CA SER A 50 16.63 -4.00 19.79
C SER A 50 16.33 -3.30 18.48
N TYR A 51 15.40 -3.84 17.70
CA TYR A 51 14.89 -3.18 16.51
C TYR A 51 13.92 -2.09 16.95
N ALA A 52 14.46 -0.97 17.45
CA ALA A 52 13.67 0.24 17.68
C ALA A 52 12.93 0.59 16.38
N LEU A 53 11.65 0.92 16.48
CA LEU A 53 10.84 1.27 15.31
C LEU A 53 11.42 2.55 14.67
N PRO A 54 11.65 2.58 13.35
CA PRO A 54 12.13 3.77 12.67
C PRO A 54 11.01 4.81 12.70
N SER A 55 11.10 5.78 13.61
CA SER A 55 10.22 6.95 13.63
C SER A 55 11.05 8.19 13.32
N VAL A 56 10.50 9.07 12.48
CA VAL A 56 11.09 10.39 12.18
C VAL A 56 10.83 11.38 13.33
N LEU A 57 9.81 11.14 14.16
CA LEU A 57 9.40 12.01 15.26
C LEU A 57 9.35 11.24 16.58
N THR A 58 9.85 11.84 17.65
CA THR A 58 9.67 11.36 19.03
C THR A 58 8.42 11.98 19.66
N TYR A 59 7.92 11.41 20.76
CA TYR A 59 6.83 12.05 21.50
C TYR A 59 7.23 13.42 22.07
N ASP A 60 8.50 13.64 22.39
CA ASP A 60 8.97 14.94 22.86
C ASP A 60 8.93 15.98 21.74
N ASP A 61 9.27 15.59 20.50
CA ASP A 61 9.10 16.45 19.32
C ASP A 61 7.62 16.82 19.11
N VAL A 62 6.72 15.84 19.21
CA VAL A 62 5.27 16.11 19.09
C VAL A 62 4.79 17.00 20.23
N ARG A 63 5.23 16.78 21.48
CA ARG A 63 4.84 17.59 22.63
C ARG A 63 5.34 19.03 22.53
N ALA A 64 6.53 19.24 21.98
CA ALA A 64 7.11 20.56 21.77
C ALA A 64 6.29 21.42 20.79
N VAL A 65 5.55 20.80 19.88
CA VAL A 65 4.70 21.49 18.87
C VAL A 65 3.22 21.47 19.26
N SER A 66 2.71 20.33 19.68
CA SER A 66 1.30 20.08 19.98
C SER A 66 1.15 19.11 21.17
N PRO A 67 1.21 19.61 22.43
CA PRO A 67 1.12 18.77 23.62
C PRO A 67 -0.22 18.04 23.74
N ALA A 68 -1.31 18.63 23.25
CA ALA A 68 -2.60 17.95 23.19
C ALA A 68 -2.59 16.75 22.25
N LEU A 69 -1.93 16.85 21.09
CA LEU A 69 -1.80 15.74 20.15
C LEU A 69 -0.97 14.60 20.75
N GLU A 70 0.14 14.92 21.43
CA GLU A 70 0.94 13.90 22.13
C GLU A 70 0.12 13.18 23.20
N HIS A 71 -0.66 13.94 23.98
CA HIS A 71 -1.56 13.36 24.97
C HIS A 71 -2.58 12.42 24.32
N TYR A 72 -3.31 12.87 23.28
CA TYR A 72 -4.29 12.03 22.59
C TYR A 72 -3.67 10.81 21.89
N THR A 73 -2.45 10.95 21.39
CA THR A 73 -1.69 9.83 20.82
C THR A 73 -1.49 8.74 21.87
N LYS A 74 -1.11 9.10 23.09
CA LYS A 74 -0.96 8.12 24.17
C LYS A 74 -2.30 7.54 24.60
N VAL A 75 -3.22 8.41 25.04
CA VAL A 75 -4.42 7.93 25.77
C VAL A 75 -5.51 7.41 24.85
N ALA A 76 -5.79 8.09 23.73
CA ALA A 76 -6.92 7.75 22.87
C ALA A 76 -6.50 6.75 21.78
N LEU A 77 -5.30 6.91 21.23
CA LEU A 77 -4.81 6.06 20.14
C LEU A 77 -4.12 4.79 20.66
N LEU A 78 -3.05 4.91 21.45
CA LEU A 78 -2.23 3.75 21.85
C LEU A 78 -2.85 2.94 22.99
N ASP A 79 -3.26 3.60 24.07
CA ASP A 79 -3.89 2.95 25.23
C ASP A 79 -5.39 2.69 25.01
N GLY A 80 -5.98 3.37 24.01
CA GLY A 80 -7.38 3.23 23.62
C GLY A 80 -7.55 2.37 22.36
N LEU A 81 -7.54 3.00 21.19
CA LEU A 81 -7.88 2.37 19.91
C LEU A 81 -7.10 1.07 19.65
N TRP A 82 -5.79 1.04 19.90
CA TRP A 82 -4.96 -0.13 19.64
C TRP A 82 -5.18 -1.29 20.62
N GLN A 83 -5.83 -1.04 21.77
CA GLN A 83 -6.14 -2.07 22.78
C GLN A 83 -7.52 -2.71 22.61
N ARG A 84 -8.36 -2.22 21.69
CA ARG A 84 -9.72 -2.74 21.47
C ARG A 84 -9.67 -4.17 20.91
N PRO A 85 -10.32 -5.16 21.55
CA PRO A 85 -10.08 -6.59 21.29
C PRO A 85 -10.73 -7.14 20.00
N GLU A 86 -11.70 -6.44 19.43
CA GLU A 86 -12.51 -6.94 18.31
C GLU A 86 -11.72 -7.00 16.99
N LEU A 87 -10.57 -6.32 16.91
CA LEU A 87 -9.61 -6.41 15.81
C LEU A 87 -8.20 -6.57 16.36
N SER A 88 -7.50 -7.63 15.93
CA SER A 88 -6.18 -7.98 16.43
C SER A 88 -5.12 -6.92 16.09
N PRO A 89 -3.99 -6.85 16.83
CA PRO A 89 -2.88 -5.97 16.47
C PRO A 89 -2.36 -6.20 15.04
N ARG A 90 -2.33 -7.45 14.58
CA ARG A 90 -1.99 -7.82 13.20
C ARG A 90 -2.93 -7.16 12.20
N ASP A 91 -4.25 -7.35 12.37
CA ASP A 91 -5.25 -6.82 11.45
C ASP A 91 -5.29 -5.28 11.50
N ARG A 92 -5.14 -4.67 12.69
CA ARG A 92 -4.98 -3.22 12.84
C ARG A 92 -3.80 -2.72 12.01
N SER A 93 -2.66 -3.41 12.06
CA SER A 93 -1.49 -3.05 11.28
C SER A 93 -1.74 -3.13 9.77
N ILE A 94 -2.46 -4.15 9.30
CA ILE A 94 -2.88 -4.26 7.88
C ILE A 94 -3.75 -3.07 7.49
N VAL A 95 -4.75 -2.72 8.32
CA VAL A 95 -5.63 -1.57 8.10
C VAL A 95 -4.84 -0.25 8.06
N THR A 96 -3.92 -0.04 9.01
CA THR A 96 -3.09 1.16 9.07
C THR A 96 -2.20 1.29 7.84
N VAL A 97 -1.47 0.22 7.48
CA VAL A 97 -0.61 0.20 6.30
C VAL A 97 -1.42 0.52 5.04
N ALA A 98 -2.59 -0.10 4.87
CA ALA A 98 -3.45 0.17 3.73
C ALA A 98 -3.91 1.64 3.67
N ALA A 99 -4.30 2.22 4.81
CA ALA A 99 -4.71 3.62 4.89
C ALA A 99 -3.56 4.59 4.56
N LEU A 100 -2.36 4.36 5.11
CA LEU A 100 -1.18 5.20 4.85
C LEU A 100 -0.77 5.16 3.38
N ILE A 101 -0.76 3.96 2.76
CA ILE A 101 -0.45 3.80 1.33
C ILE A 101 -1.51 4.51 0.48
N ALA A 102 -2.80 4.29 0.76
CA ALA A 102 -3.89 4.89 0.01
C ALA A 102 -3.86 6.43 0.04
N ARG A 103 -3.34 7.02 1.14
CA ARG A 103 -3.24 8.47 1.33
C ARG A 103 -1.84 9.05 1.08
N ILE A 104 -0.86 8.23 0.68
CA ILE A 104 0.55 8.62 0.48
C ILE A 104 1.14 9.33 1.72
N GLN A 105 0.81 8.84 2.92
CA GLN A 105 1.29 9.40 4.19
C GLN A 105 2.66 8.82 4.57
N THR A 106 3.68 9.15 3.77
CA THR A 106 5.01 8.49 3.83
C THR A 106 5.80 8.74 5.11
N ILE A 107 5.51 9.80 5.87
CA ILE A 107 6.20 10.12 7.13
C ILE A 107 5.93 9.04 8.20
N GLU A 108 4.71 8.51 8.24
CA GLU A 108 4.27 7.53 9.24
C GLU A 108 4.50 6.07 8.78
N MET A 109 4.72 5.85 7.47
CA MET A 109 4.94 4.51 6.91
C MET A 109 6.12 3.76 7.56
N PRO A 110 7.30 4.36 7.83
CA PRO A 110 8.42 3.64 8.43
C PRO A 110 8.04 2.96 9.75
N TYR A 111 7.42 3.72 10.65
CA TYR A 111 6.97 3.22 11.96
C TYR A 111 5.94 2.12 11.78
N HIS A 112 4.89 2.36 10.98
CA HIS A 112 3.77 1.42 10.85
C HIS A 112 4.10 0.16 10.05
N PHE A 113 5.04 0.20 9.11
CA PHE A 113 5.49 -0.98 8.37
C PHE A 113 6.33 -1.87 9.29
N ALA A 114 7.21 -1.26 10.09
CA ALA A 114 7.99 -1.98 11.09
C ALA A 114 7.10 -2.54 12.21
N LEU A 115 6.08 -1.78 12.64
CA LEU A 115 5.08 -2.24 13.61
C LEU A 115 4.25 -3.39 13.05
N ALA A 116 3.87 -3.36 11.77
CA ALA A 116 3.16 -4.45 11.12
C ALA A 116 3.95 -5.77 11.20
N ILE A 117 5.26 -5.73 10.90
CA ILE A 117 6.12 -6.91 11.01
C ILE A 117 6.24 -7.36 12.48
N ASN A 118 6.31 -6.44 13.45
CA ASN A 118 6.30 -6.79 14.87
C ASN A 118 4.98 -7.41 15.33
N ASN A 119 3.86 -7.05 14.69
CA ASN A 119 2.53 -7.60 14.91
C ASN A 119 2.22 -8.78 13.97
N ASP A 120 3.24 -9.54 13.58
CA ASP A 120 3.13 -10.78 12.79
C ASP A 120 2.56 -10.64 11.36
N VAL A 121 2.57 -9.44 10.79
CA VAL A 121 2.38 -9.28 9.33
C VAL A 121 3.65 -9.75 8.63
N LYS A 122 3.54 -10.79 7.80
CA LYS A 122 4.72 -11.35 7.12
C LYS A 122 5.28 -10.33 6.12
N PRO A 123 6.60 -10.35 5.86
CA PRO A 123 7.18 -9.54 4.79
C PRO A 123 6.54 -9.83 3.43
N SER A 124 6.16 -11.09 3.18
CA SER A 124 5.43 -11.49 1.98
C SER A 124 4.05 -10.84 1.87
N GLU A 125 3.33 -10.72 2.98
CA GLU A 125 2.02 -10.07 3.05
C GLU A 125 2.16 -8.57 2.83
N LEU A 126 3.13 -7.92 3.49
CA LEU A 126 3.39 -6.48 3.31
C LEU A 126 3.77 -6.15 1.86
N SER A 127 4.61 -6.97 1.23
CA SER A 127 4.96 -6.84 -0.19
C SER A 127 3.73 -6.98 -1.10
N GLU A 128 2.85 -7.93 -0.78
CA GLU A 128 1.62 -8.16 -1.53
C GLU A 128 0.58 -7.06 -1.30
N ILE A 129 0.53 -6.43 -0.12
CA ILE A 129 -0.29 -5.23 0.15
C ILE A 129 0.15 -4.08 -0.78
N ILE A 130 1.46 -3.83 -0.87
CA ILE A 130 2.01 -2.79 -1.75
C ILE A 130 1.62 -3.06 -3.22
N THR A 131 1.76 -4.32 -3.66
CA THR A 131 1.38 -4.74 -5.02
C THR A 131 -0.11 -4.55 -5.27
N HIS A 132 -0.96 -4.99 -4.33
CA HIS A 132 -2.42 -4.87 -4.44
C HIS A 132 -2.88 -3.41 -4.52
N LEU A 133 -2.28 -2.54 -3.71
CA LEU A 133 -2.62 -1.12 -3.69
C LEU A 133 -2.04 -0.32 -4.86
N ALA A 134 -1.15 -0.89 -5.68
CA ALA A 134 -0.81 -0.30 -6.98
C ALA A 134 -2.05 -0.20 -7.89
N PHE A 135 -2.96 -1.17 -7.80
CA PHE A 135 -4.20 -1.21 -8.57
C PHE A 135 -5.36 -0.47 -7.90
N TYR A 136 -5.47 -0.55 -6.57
CA TYR A 136 -6.60 0.02 -5.82
C TYR A 136 -6.38 1.44 -5.30
N SER A 137 -5.12 1.89 -5.21
CA SER A 137 -4.76 3.24 -4.77
C SER A 137 -3.89 3.99 -5.76
N GLY A 138 -3.32 3.30 -6.76
CA GLY A 138 -2.54 3.88 -7.84
C GLY A 138 -1.05 3.56 -7.75
N TRP A 139 -0.39 3.57 -8.91
CA TRP A 139 1.00 3.13 -9.03
C TRP A 139 1.97 3.98 -8.21
N ALA A 140 1.75 5.30 -8.16
CA ALA A 140 2.60 6.22 -7.39
C ALA A 140 2.54 5.93 -5.88
N ASN A 141 1.37 5.59 -5.35
CA ASN A 141 1.18 5.22 -3.95
C ASN A 141 2.02 3.98 -3.60
N ALA A 142 1.95 2.95 -4.46
CA ALA A 142 2.75 1.73 -4.29
C ALA A 142 4.26 2.00 -4.41
N MET A 143 4.69 2.82 -5.38
CA MET A 143 6.12 3.17 -5.52
C MET A 143 6.66 3.95 -4.32
N SER A 144 5.87 4.85 -3.74
CA SER A 144 6.21 5.52 -2.48
C SER A 144 6.34 4.53 -1.32
N ALA A 145 5.45 3.54 -1.25
CA ALA A 145 5.53 2.47 -0.26
C ALA A 145 6.77 1.58 -0.46
N VAL A 146 7.15 1.27 -1.71
CA VAL A 146 8.40 0.56 -2.03
C VAL A 146 9.62 1.34 -1.53
N ALA A 147 9.64 2.67 -1.75
CA ALA A 147 10.73 3.52 -1.33
C ALA A 147 10.95 3.49 0.20
N VAL A 148 9.88 3.30 0.98
CA VAL A 148 9.95 3.13 2.43
C VAL A 148 10.29 1.69 2.83
N ALA A 149 9.59 0.70 2.24
CA ALA A 149 9.75 -0.71 2.61
C ALA A 149 11.16 -1.24 2.35
N LYS A 150 11.84 -0.76 1.30
CA LYS A 150 13.20 -1.22 0.95
C LYS A 150 14.18 -1.06 2.12
N ASP A 151 14.12 0.06 2.85
CA ASP A 151 15.06 0.37 3.92
C ASP A 151 14.77 -0.49 5.16
N ILE A 152 13.48 -0.72 5.44
CA ILE A 152 13.03 -1.60 6.53
C ILE A 152 13.42 -3.05 6.25
N PHE A 153 13.20 -3.53 5.02
CA PHE A 153 13.56 -4.89 4.62
C PHE A 153 15.06 -5.10 4.71
N HIS A 154 15.86 -4.15 4.22
CA HIS A 154 17.31 -4.19 4.36
C HIS A 154 17.75 -4.23 5.83
N GLN A 155 17.23 -3.34 6.69
CA GLN A 155 17.56 -3.30 8.11
C GLN A 155 17.19 -4.59 8.87
N ARG A 156 16.12 -5.27 8.44
CA ARG A 156 15.63 -6.51 9.05
C ARG A 156 16.17 -7.79 8.40
N GLY A 157 17.06 -7.68 7.40
CA GLY A 157 17.60 -8.83 6.68
C GLY A 157 16.54 -9.62 5.89
N ILE A 158 15.49 -8.93 5.43
CA ILE A 158 14.43 -9.52 4.61
C ILE A 158 14.91 -9.51 3.16
N GLY A 159 15.22 -10.70 2.64
CA GLY A 159 15.66 -10.93 1.27
C GLY A 159 14.50 -11.24 0.31
N ILE A 160 14.79 -11.26 -0.98
CA ILE A 160 13.84 -11.57 -2.06
C ILE A 160 13.24 -12.98 -1.93
N ASP A 161 13.96 -13.91 -1.29
CA ASP A 161 13.57 -15.27 -0.98
C ASP A 161 12.40 -15.35 0.03
N GLN A 162 12.15 -14.27 0.78
CA GLN A 162 11.05 -14.15 1.74
C GLN A 162 9.83 -13.41 1.14
N LEU A 163 9.90 -12.99 -0.13
CA LEU A 163 8.85 -12.22 -0.80
C LEU A 163 8.07 -13.09 -1.81
N PRO A 164 6.85 -12.70 -2.19
CA PRO A 164 6.05 -13.45 -3.15
C PRO A 164 6.76 -13.48 -4.51
N PRO A 165 6.79 -14.61 -5.23
CA PRO A 165 7.34 -14.63 -6.56
C PRO A 165 6.49 -13.77 -7.51
N ALA A 166 7.13 -13.24 -8.55
CA ALA A 166 6.43 -12.45 -9.57
C ALA A 166 5.34 -13.28 -10.29
N LYS A 167 5.61 -14.57 -10.51
CA LYS A 167 4.64 -15.56 -11.00
C LYS A 167 4.47 -16.63 -9.95
N ASP A 168 3.27 -16.74 -9.38
CA ASP A 168 2.93 -17.73 -8.36
C ASP A 168 1.79 -18.64 -8.85
N LYS A 169 1.62 -19.78 -8.19
CA LYS A 169 0.41 -20.60 -8.37
C LYS A 169 -0.78 -19.84 -7.77
N LEU A 170 -1.71 -19.47 -8.62
CA LEU A 170 -2.92 -18.77 -8.22
C LEU A 170 -3.88 -19.67 -7.42
N LEU A 171 -4.63 -19.05 -6.51
CA LEU A 171 -5.75 -19.64 -5.80
C LEU A 171 -6.85 -20.04 -6.78
N THR A 172 -7.68 -21.01 -6.39
CA THR A 172 -8.79 -21.48 -7.20
C THR A 172 -9.82 -20.37 -7.41
N LEU A 173 -10.15 -20.09 -8.68
CA LEU A 173 -11.19 -19.16 -9.06
C LEU A 173 -12.57 -19.83 -8.98
N ASN A 174 -13.55 -19.13 -8.41
CA ASN A 174 -14.96 -19.46 -8.62
C ASN A 174 -15.38 -18.98 -10.01
N GLU A 175 -15.28 -19.86 -11.00
CA GLU A 175 -15.55 -19.54 -12.41
C GLU A 175 -16.98 -19.06 -12.65
N GLU A 176 -17.96 -19.55 -11.88
CA GLU A 176 -19.35 -19.14 -12.07
C GLU A 176 -19.58 -17.71 -11.55
N ALA A 177 -19.12 -17.41 -10.34
CA ALA A 177 -19.19 -16.05 -9.79
C ALA A 177 -18.43 -15.04 -10.65
N GLU A 178 -17.27 -15.44 -11.20
CA GLU A 178 -16.49 -14.57 -12.09
C GLU A 178 -17.18 -14.35 -13.44
N ARG A 179 -17.80 -15.38 -14.03
CA ARG A 179 -18.58 -15.24 -15.26
C ARG A 179 -19.74 -14.26 -15.07
N GLN A 180 -20.45 -14.35 -13.95
CA GLN A 180 -21.55 -13.44 -13.61
C GLN A 180 -21.05 -11.99 -13.46
N ARG A 181 -19.98 -11.77 -12.68
CA ARG A 181 -19.37 -10.45 -12.50
C ARG A 181 -18.91 -9.86 -13.83
N ALA A 182 -18.17 -10.62 -14.65
CA ALA A 182 -17.66 -10.18 -15.94
C ALA A 182 -18.80 -9.81 -16.90
N THR A 183 -19.86 -10.63 -16.95
CA THR A 183 -21.05 -10.36 -17.78
C THR A 183 -21.73 -9.05 -17.36
N GLN A 184 -21.94 -8.84 -16.06
CA GLN A 184 -22.58 -7.63 -15.55
C GLN A 184 -21.74 -6.37 -15.86
N VAL A 185 -20.43 -6.42 -15.63
CA VAL A 185 -19.54 -5.27 -15.93
C VAL A 185 -19.48 -4.99 -17.43
N SER A 186 -19.40 -6.03 -18.27
CA SER A 186 -19.40 -5.87 -19.73
C SER A 186 -20.72 -5.30 -20.25
N ALA A 187 -21.86 -5.74 -19.73
CA ALA A 187 -23.17 -5.23 -20.13
C ALA A 187 -23.32 -3.74 -19.81
N ASN A 188 -22.83 -3.30 -18.65
CA ASN A 188 -22.96 -1.92 -18.20
C ASN A 188 -21.93 -0.96 -18.84
N PHE A 189 -20.69 -1.42 -19.07
CA PHE A 189 -19.57 -0.53 -19.40
C PHE A 189 -18.71 -0.97 -20.58
N GLY A 190 -19.01 -2.12 -21.21
CA GLY A 190 -18.21 -2.67 -22.31
C GLY A 190 -18.13 -1.75 -23.53
N ALA A 191 -19.23 -1.08 -23.87
CA ALA A 191 -19.26 -0.09 -24.95
C ALA A 191 -18.56 1.23 -24.58
N THR A 192 -18.53 1.58 -23.29
CA THR A 192 -17.96 2.84 -22.80
C THR A 192 -16.43 2.77 -22.68
N SER A 193 -15.89 1.68 -22.14
CA SER A 193 -14.45 1.51 -21.95
C SER A 193 -14.04 0.03 -22.01
N PRO A 194 -13.92 -0.55 -23.21
CA PRO A 194 -13.64 -1.97 -23.39
C PRO A 194 -12.29 -2.38 -22.78
N GLY A 195 -11.26 -1.53 -22.90
CA GLY A 195 -9.95 -1.79 -22.32
C GLY A 195 -9.98 -1.86 -20.78
N LEU A 196 -10.78 -1.03 -20.12
CA LEU A 196 -10.94 -1.08 -18.67
C LEU A 196 -11.67 -2.34 -18.23
N VAL A 197 -12.74 -2.73 -18.95
CA VAL A 197 -13.49 -3.97 -18.68
C VAL A 197 -12.61 -5.21 -18.84
N GLN A 198 -11.80 -5.25 -19.90
CA GLN A 198 -10.87 -6.36 -20.14
C GLN A 198 -9.82 -6.44 -19.02
N ASN A 199 -9.14 -5.33 -18.72
CA ASN A 199 -8.11 -5.30 -17.67
C ASN A 199 -8.68 -5.63 -16.28
N THR A 200 -9.91 -5.22 -15.99
CA THR A 200 -10.61 -5.60 -14.75
C THR A 200 -10.72 -7.12 -14.62
N THR A 201 -11.03 -7.81 -15.72
CA THR A 201 -11.15 -9.27 -15.73
C THR A 201 -9.78 -9.93 -15.64
N ASP A 202 -8.87 -9.58 -16.56
CA ASP A 202 -7.60 -10.30 -16.74
C ASP A 202 -6.59 -10.00 -15.64
N LEU A 203 -6.39 -8.73 -15.31
CA LEU A 203 -5.35 -8.32 -14.37
C LEU A 203 -5.85 -8.37 -12.92
N LEU A 204 -7.14 -8.10 -12.67
CA LEU A 204 -7.65 -8.06 -11.32
C LEU A 204 -8.25 -9.40 -10.89
N PHE A 205 -9.37 -9.81 -11.48
CA PHE A 205 -10.13 -10.94 -10.94
C PHE A 205 -9.62 -12.32 -11.34
N ARG A 206 -8.90 -12.43 -12.47
CA ARG A 206 -8.24 -13.67 -12.92
C ARG A 206 -6.75 -13.75 -12.58
N ASP A 207 -6.17 -12.72 -11.96
CA ASP A 207 -4.77 -12.71 -11.50
C ASP A 207 -4.63 -12.12 -10.09
N LEU A 208 -4.63 -10.79 -9.92
CA LEU A 208 -4.32 -10.12 -8.65
C LEU A 208 -5.11 -10.67 -7.44
N TRP A 209 -6.43 -10.87 -7.60
CA TRP A 209 -7.30 -11.38 -6.54
C TRP A 209 -7.05 -12.84 -6.16
N LEU A 210 -6.32 -13.58 -7.01
CA LEU A 210 -6.00 -14.99 -6.83
C LEU A 210 -4.56 -15.21 -6.36
N ARG A 211 -3.73 -14.16 -6.24
CA ARG A 211 -2.37 -14.31 -5.71
C ARG A 211 -2.40 -14.76 -4.24
N SER A 212 -1.59 -15.76 -3.90
CA SER A 212 -1.64 -16.51 -2.64
C SER A 212 -0.95 -15.86 -1.44
N ALA A 213 -0.12 -14.84 -1.66
CA ALA A 213 0.65 -14.20 -0.57
C ALA A 213 -0.20 -13.42 0.43
N LEU A 214 -1.43 -13.04 0.05
CA LEU A 214 -2.48 -12.60 0.98
C LEU A 214 -3.63 -13.58 0.91
N ALA A 215 -4.11 -14.00 2.08
CA ALA A 215 -5.38 -14.72 2.17
C ALA A 215 -6.52 -13.85 1.58
N PRO A 216 -7.55 -14.46 0.95
CA PRO A 216 -8.67 -13.70 0.38
C PRO A 216 -9.34 -12.74 1.38
N ARG A 217 -9.41 -13.12 2.66
CA ARG A 217 -9.90 -12.26 3.75
C ARG A 217 -9.06 -11.00 3.90
N ASP A 218 -7.74 -11.17 4.00
CA ASP A 218 -6.80 -10.07 4.27
C ASP A 218 -6.66 -9.16 3.05
N ARG A 219 -6.71 -9.71 1.83
CA ARG A 219 -6.78 -8.90 0.59
C ARG A 219 -8.04 -8.03 0.55
N SER A 220 -9.18 -8.59 0.96
CA SER A 220 -10.42 -7.82 1.08
C SER A 220 -10.34 -6.77 2.19
N LEU A 221 -9.72 -7.09 3.35
CA LEU A 221 -9.49 -6.14 4.44
C LEU A 221 -8.69 -4.94 3.95
N VAL A 222 -7.55 -5.17 3.28
CA VAL A 222 -6.70 -4.13 2.66
C VAL A 222 -7.51 -3.26 1.71
N THR A 223 -8.31 -3.88 0.84
CA THR A 223 -9.11 -3.18 -0.16
C THR A 223 -10.14 -2.26 0.50
N VAL A 224 -10.95 -2.81 1.41
CA VAL A 224 -11.98 -2.03 2.13
C VAL A 224 -11.34 -0.89 2.91
N SER A 225 -10.20 -1.13 3.57
CA SER A 225 -9.49 -0.09 4.31
C SER A 225 -8.99 1.04 3.41
N ALA A 226 -8.38 0.72 2.28
CA ALA A 226 -7.91 1.73 1.33
C ALA A 226 -9.05 2.56 0.72
N LEU A 227 -10.19 1.91 0.41
CA LEU A 227 -11.38 2.57 -0.12
C LEU A 227 -11.97 3.56 0.90
N ILE A 228 -12.15 3.14 2.16
CA ILE A 228 -12.64 4.02 3.22
C ILE A 228 -11.64 5.16 3.46
N ALA A 229 -10.34 4.86 3.57
CA ALA A 229 -9.31 5.86 3.84
C ALA A 229 -9.20 6.93 2.74
N SER A 230 -9.63 6.61 1.51
CA SER A 230 -9.66 7.50 0.35
C SER A 230 -11.05 8.10 0.05
N GLY A 231 -12.06 7.80 0.86
CA GLY A 231 -13.43 8.29 0.65
C GLY A 231 -14.15 7.69 -0.58
N GLN A 232 -13.70 6.54 -1.10
CA GLN A 232 -14.25 5.92 -2.32
C GLN A 232 -15.51 5.08 -2.03
N VAL A 233 -16.54 5.73 -1.49
CA VAL A 233 -17.75 5.08 -0.96
C VAL A 233 -18.51 4.21 -1.96
N ALA A 234 -18.49 4.58 -3.24
CA ALA A 234 -19.19 3.87 -4.32
C ALA A 234 -18.70 2.42 -4.52
N GLN A 235 -17.48 2.10 -4.09
CA GLN A 235 -16.89 0.76 -4.23
C GLN A 235 -17.03 -0.09 -2.94
N ILE A 236 -17.43 0.52 -1.82
CA ILE A 236 -17.44 -0.15 -0.51
C ILE A 236 -18.46 -1.30 -0.48
N THR A 237 -19.65 -1.14 -1.06
CA THR A 237 -20.69 -2.19 -1.02
C THR A 237 -20.18 -3.52 -1.57
N TYR A 238 -19.56 -3.50 -2.75
CA TYR A 238 -19.04 -4.71 -3.39
C TYR A 238 -17.90 -5.32 -2.58
N HIS A 239 -16.90 -4.51 -2.22
CA HIS A 239 -15.70 -5.01 -1.56
C HIS A 239 -15.93 -5.42 -0.11
N LEU A 240 -16.82 -4.76 0.63
CA LEU A 240 -17.22 -5.20 1.96
C LEU A 240 -18.04 -6.49 1.90
N GLY A 241 -18.95 -6.62 0.92
CA GLY A 241 -19.66 -7.86 0.68
C GLY A 241 -18.69 -9.03 0.47
N ARG A 242 -17.72 -8.85 -0.43
CA ARG A 242 -16.65 -9.84 -0.68
C ARG A 242 -15.77 -10.09 0.56
N ALA A 243 -15.49 -9.07 1.36
CA ALA A 243 -14.72 -9.23 2.60
C ALA A 243 -15.45 -10.14 3.59
N MET A 244 -16.75 -9.95 3.76
CA MET A 244 -17.58 -10.76 4.64
C MET A 244 -17.77 -12.18 4.10
N ASP A 245 -17.88 -12.36 2.78
CA ASP A 245 -17.88 -13.70 2.15
C ASP A 245 -16.57 -14.45 2.41
N ASN A 246 -15.45 -13.71 2.48
CA ASN A 246 -14.13 -14.25 2.81
C ASN A 246 -13.90 -14.39 4.33
N GLY A 247 -14.89 -14.14 5.18
CA GLY A 247 -14.81 -14.36 6.63
C GLY A 247 -14.47 -13.13 7.48
N LEU A 248 -14.49 -11.91 6.94
CA LEU A 248 -14.46 -10.70 7.77
C LEU A 248 -15.78 -10.57 8.54
N THR A 249 -15.74 -10.51 9.87
CA THR A 249 -16.96 -10.42 10.67
C THR A 249 -17.53 -9.00 10.69
N GLN A 250 -18.81 -8.86 11.03
CA GLN A 250 -19.43 -7.55 11.23
C GLN A 250 -18.71 -6.72 12.32
N GLY A 251 -18.28 -7.37 13.41
CA GLY A 251 -17.51 -6.71 14.48
C GLY A 251 -16.15 -6.20 13.99
N GLN A 252 -15.43 -7.00 13.20
CA GLN A 252 -14.16 -6.59 12.60
C GLN A 252 -14.34 -5.44 11.61
N ALA A 253 -15.36 -5.50 10.75
CA ALA A 253 -15.68 -4.40 9.83
C ALA A 253 -16.07 -3.10 10.55
N SER A 254 -16.78 -3.19 11.67
CA SER A 254 -17.06 -2.06 12.54
C SER A 254 -15.77 -1.46 13.13
N GLU A 255 -14.84 -2.30 13.59
CA GLU A 255 -13.54 -1.83 14.08
C GLU A 255 -12.67 -1.20 13.00
N VAL A 256 -12.76 -1.66 11.75
CA VAL A 256 -12.07 -1.01 10.62
C VAL A 256 -12.53 0.44 10.46
N LEU A 257 -13.83 0.72 10.55
CA LEU A 257 -14.35 2.11 10.51
C LEU A 257 -13.82 2.95 11.66
N THR A 258 -13.89 2.42 12.89
CA THR A 258 -13.38 3.11 14.08
C THR A 258 -11.88 3.40 13.94
N HIS A 259 -11.10 2.42 13.46
CA HIS A 259 -9.66 2.57 13.29
C HIS A 259 -9.31 3.60 12.21
N ILE A 260 -10.01 3.57 11.07
CA ILE A 260 -9.77 4.51 9.98
C ILE A 260 -10.16 5.95 10.36
N ALA A 261 -11.08 6.17 11.30
CA ALA A 261 -11.36 7.52 11.79
C ALA A 261 -10.10 8.22 12.33
N PHE A 262 -9.21 7.50 13.01
CA PHE A 262 -7.95 8.05 13.53
C PHE A 262 -6.88 8.24 12.44
N TYR A 263 -6.79 7.32 11.46
CA TYR A 263 -5.72 7.34 10.45
C TYR A 263 -6.06 8.09 9.16
N ALA A 264 -7.34 8.21 8.82
CA ALA A 264 -7.82 8.90 7.61
C ALA A 264 -8.84 10.01 7.89
N GLY A 265 -9.18 10.24 9.16
CA GLY A 265 -10.10 11.29 9.60
C GLY A 265 -11.55 10.85 9.71
N TRP A 266 -12.25 11.47 10.67
CA TRP A 266 -13.69 11.24 10.93
C TRP A 266 -14.58 11.36 9.68
N PRO A 267 -14.43 12.37 8.80
CA PRO A 267 -15.29 12.50 7.62
C PRO A 267 -15.28 11.27 6.71
N ASN A 268 -14.13 10.59 6.56
CA ASN A 268 -14.03 9.40 5.74
C ASN A 268 -14.77 8.20 6.36
N ALA A 269 -14.61 8.00 7.67
CA ALA A 269 -15.36 6.98 8.40
C ALA A 269 -16.88 7.24 8.35
N PHE A 270 -17.31 8.49 8.56
CA PHE A 270 -18.72 8.87 8.52
C PHE A 270 -19.33 8.84 7.12
N SER A 271 -18.54 9.05 6.07
CA SER A 271 -19.01 8.87 4.68
C SER A 271 -19.23 7.39 4.34
N ALA A 272 -18.42 6.49 4.92
CA ALA A 272 -18.57 5.05 4.73
C ALA A 272 -19.69 4.42 5.58
N LEU A 273 -19.97 4.98 6.76
CA LEU A 273 -20.94 4.43 7.72
C LEU A 273 -22.31 4.05 7.12
N PRO A 274 -22.99 4.90 6.32
CA PRO A 274 -24.27 4.54 5.72
C PRO A 274 -24.16 3.31 4.81
N VAL A 275 -23.11 3.23 4.00
CA VAL A 275 -22.89 2.12 3.06
C VAL A 275 -22.59 0.82 3.81
N VAL A 276 -21.80 0.89 4.88
CA VAL A 276 -21.49 -0.26 5.74
C VAL A 276 -22.75 -0.76 6.46
N LYS A 277 -23.56 0.16 6.99
CA LYS A 277 -24.83 -0.15 7.62
C LYS A 277 -25.76 -0.89 6.65
N ASP A 278 -25.91 -0.39 5.42
CA ASP A 278 -26.76 -1.02 4.40
C ASP A 278 -26.30 -2.45 4.06
N VAL A 279 -24.99 -2.70 4.01
CA VAL A 279 -24.44 -4.05 3.78
C VAL A 279 -24.82 -4.98 4.94
N PHE A 280 -24.68 -4.53 6.19
CA PHE A 280 -25.05 -5.34 7.36
C PHE A 280 -26.54 -5.67 7.38
N GLU A 281 -27.41 -4.68 7.15
CA GLU A 281 -28.86 -4.86 7.15
C GLU A 281 -29.32 -5.80 6.03
N LYS A 282 -28.72 -5.73 4.85
CA LYS A 282 -29.04 -6.64 3.74
C LYS A 282 -28.65 -8.08 4.06
N ARG A 283 -27.53 -8.30 4.76
CA ARG A 283 -27.05 -9.64 5.11
C ARG A 283 -27.80 -10.28 6.28
N GLN A 284 -28.44 -9.50 7.16
CA GLN A 284 -29.29 -10.02 8.23
C GLN A 284 -30.66 -10.52 7.75
N LYS A 285 -31.09 -10.10 6.56
CA LYS A 285 -32.38 -10.47 5.96
C LYS A 285 -32.33 -11.77 5.15
N HIS A 286 -31.18 -12.43 5.12
CA HIS A 286 -30.91 -13.68 4.41
C HIS A 286 -30.34 -14.70 5.40
#